data_AF-A0A3B1B0G3-F1
#
_entry.id   AF-A0A3B1B0G3-F1
#
_cell.length_a   1.000
_cell.length_b   1.000
_cell.length_c   1.000
_cell.angle_alpha   90.00
_cell.angle_beta   90.00
_cell.angle_gamma   90.00
#
_symmetry.space_group_name_H-M   'P 1'
#
loop_
_entity.id
_entity.type
_entity.pdbx_description
1 polymer ?
#
loop_
_entity_poly.entity_id
_entity_poly.type
_entity_poly.pdbx_seq_one_letter_code
_entity_poly.pdbx_strand_id
1 'polypeptide(L)'
;MNNIDNTHMIKFIFILFTLLLSATALQAAEKTAATKTASTPIPAKKQSLESRVQDLKKQVLELNRDLFQLEEELLFPANTQFTVFLSFDIGDYFNLDAVQIKLNDKVVANHLYTEREINALKRGGTQRLYLGNLRSGEHELVAFFTGKGPKGRDYRRGSSIKLKKGSEPQYVELQITDNTRQQQPEFKIKVWD
;
A
#
# COMPACT_ATOMS: atom_id res chain seq x y z
N MET A 1 23.37 -42.90 44.23
CA MET A 1 22.09 -42.73 44.94
C MET A 1 21.16 -41.95 44.01
N ASN A 2 20.05 -42.59 43.62
CA ASN A 2 18.90 -42.07 42.83
C ASN A 2 19.24 -41.65 41.38
N ASN A 3 19.17 -42.49 40.35
CA ASN A 3 18.13 -43.43 39.89
C ASN A 3 16.79 -42.76 39.56
N ILE A 4 16.59 -42.40 38.29
CA ILE A 4 15.37 -42.59 37.49
C ILE A 4 15.80 -42.59 36.01
N ASP A 5 15.57 -43.73 35.37
CA ASP A 5 15.95 -44.08 34.01
C ASP A 5 15.10 -43.37 32.96
N ASN A 6 15.74 -42.69 32.02
CA ASN A 6 15.09 -42.14 30.83
C ASN A 6 15.29 -43.10 29.65
N THR A 7 14.68 -44.29 29.74
CA THR A 7 14.67 -45.30 28.69
C THR A 7 13.24 -45.78 28.52
N HIS A 8 12.37 -45.04 27.82
CA HIS A 8 11.13 -45.56 27.21
C HIS A 8 10.40 -44.54 26.29
N MET A 9 11.08 -43.50 25.81
CA MET A 9 10.61 -42.80 24.62
C MET A 9 10.91 -43.70 23.41
N ILE A 10 9.86 -44.07 22.64
CA ILE A 10 9.95 -44.63 21.28
C ILE A 10 10.14 -46.17 21.20
N LYS A 11 9.31 -46.94 21.90
CA LYS A 11 9.09 -48.38 21.64
C LYS A 11 7.60 -48.75 21.45
N PHE A 12 6.78 -47.83 20.95
CA PHE A 12 5.39 -48.11 20.54
C PHE A 12 5.26 -48.05 19.01
N ILE A 13 5.99 -48.96 18.38
CA ILE A 13 5.89 -49.35 16.97
C ILE A 13 5.51 -50.84 17.02
N PHE A 14 4.61 -51.24 16.11
CA PHE A 14 4.05 -52.60 15.93
C PHE A 14 2.99 -53.05 16.96
N ILE A 15 1.73 -53.10 16.51
CA ILE A 15 0.70 -54.16 16.71
C ILE A 15 -0.69 -53.52 16.54
N LEU A 16 -1.25 -53.59 15.31
CA LEU A 16 -2.64 -53.97 14.99
C LEU A 16 -2.83 -53.78 13.46
N PHE A 17 -2.30 -54.72 12.67
CA PHE A 17 -3.05 -55.83 12.08
C PHE A 17 -3.87 -55.43 10.85
N THR A 18 -3.17 -55.48 9.72
CA THR A 18 -3.63 -56.05 8.45
C THR A 18 -4.74 -57.08 8.59
N LEU A 19 -5.87 -56.94 7.88
CA LEU A 19 -6.43 -58.07 7.13
C LEU A 19 -7.34 -57.64 5.99
N LEU A 20 -7.06 -58.28 4.86
CA LEU A 20 -7.64 -58.20 3.54
C LEU A 20 -8.75 -59.27 3.38
N LEU A 21 -9.78 -58.98 2.59
CA LEU A 21 -10.49 -59.89 1.66
C LEU A 21 -11.24 -61.17 2.15
N SER A 22 -12.57 -61.20 1.97
CA SER A 22 -13.42 -62.35 1.51
C SER A 22 -14.87 -61.84 1.40
N ALA A 23 -15.55 -61.70 0.25
CA ALA A 23 -15.98 -62.61 -0.83
C ALA A 23 -17.23 -63.50 -0.51
N THR A 24 -18.38 -63.11 -1.12
CA THR A 24 -19.50 -63.93 -1.69
C THR A 24 -20.33 -64.86 -0.78
N ALA A 25 -21.63 -65.17 -0.95
CA ALA A 25 -22.79 -64.75 -1.76
C ALA A 25 -24.02 -65.61 -1.34
N LEU A 26 -25.26 -65.09 -1.35
CA LEU A 26 -26.56 -65.76 -1.68
C LEU A 26 -27.74 -64.78 -1.40
N GLN A 27 -28.29 -64.09 -2.39
CA GLN A 27 -29.51 -64.40 -3.20
C GLN A 27 -30.84 -64.60 -2.44
N ALA A 28 -31.74 -63.63 -2.61
CA ALA A 28 -33.17 -63.86 -2.83
C ALA A 28 -33.65 -62.84 -3.88
N ALA A 29 -34.24 -63.35 -4.96
CA ALA A 29 -34.72 -62.60 -6.10
C ALA A 29 -36.15 -62.13 -5.88
N GLU A 30 -36.49 -60.93 -6.37
CA GLU A 30 -37.81 -60.70 -6.95
C GLU A 30 -37.74 -59.63 -8.05
N LYS A 31 -38.44 -59.95 -9.13
CA LYS A 31 -38.36 -59.36 -10.46
C LYS A 31 -39.49 -58.33 -10.60
N THR A 32 -39.27 -57.37 -11.50
CA THR A 32 -40.29 -56.59 -12.25
C THR A 32 -40.66 -55.22 -11.67
N ALA A 33 -40.16 -54.15 -12.29
CA ALA A 33 -40.99 -53.23 -13.07
C ALA A 33 -40.14 -52.05 -13.54
N ALA A 34 -39.89 -52.00 -14.85
CA ALA A 34 -39.41 -50.80 -15.52
C ALA A 34 -40.44 -49.68 -15.31
N THR A 35 -40.08 -48.67 -14.50
CA THR A 35 -40.78 -47.39 -14.49
C THR A 35 -39.85 -46.37 -15.13
N LYS A 36 -40.14 -46.01 -16.37
CA LYS A 36 -39.67 -44.77 -16.98
C LYS A 36 -40.20 -43.63 -16.12
N THR A 37 -39.40 -43.14 -15.17
CA THR A 37 -39.72 -41.89 -14.49
C THR A 37 -39.44 -40.76 -15.47
N ALA A 38 -40.54 -40.20 -15.98
CA ALA A 38 -40.57 -39.02 -16.79
C ALA A 38 -39.66 -37.92 -16.20
N SER A 39 -38.80 -37.37 -17.05
CA SER A 39 -38.12 -36.10 -16.82
C SER A 39 -39.16 -35.02 -16.56
N THR A 40 -39.44 -34.77 -15.28
CA THR A 40 -40.15 -33.58 -14.83
C THR A 40 -39.22 -32.39 -15.12
N PRO A 41 -39.63 -31.40 -15.93
CA PRO A 41 -38.82 -30.21 -16.14
C PRO A 41 -38.72 -29.50 -14.78
N ILE A 42 -37.52 -29.48 -14.21
CA ILE A 42 -37.25 -28.61 -13.06
C ILE A 42 -37.54 -27.18 -13.56
N PRO A 43 -38.44 -26.43 -12.91
CA PRO A 43 -38.78 -25.10 -13.40
C PRO A 43 -37.51 -24.24 -13.37
N ALA A 44 -37.19 -23.60 -14.50
CA ALA A 44 -36.04 -22.73 -14.74
C ALA A 44 -35.78 -21.70 -13.61
N LYS A 45 -36.80 -21.41 -12.79
CA LYS A 45 -36.73 -20.57 -11.59
C LYS A 45 -35.82 -21.15 -10.49
N LYS A 46 -35.75 -22.46 -10.25
CA LYS A 46 -34.84 -23.06 -9.26
C LYS A 46 -33.37 -23.02 -9.72
N GLN A 47 -33.12 -23.33 -11.00
CA GLN A 47 -31.81 -23.15 -11.63
C GLN A 47 -31.32 -21.69 -11.54
N SER A 48 -32.23 -20.71 -11.72
CA SER A 48 -31.88 -19.29 -11.58
C SER A 48 -31.51 -18.87 -10.15
N LEU A 49 -32.12 -19.50 -9.14
CA LEU A 49 -31.82 -19.27 -7.72
C LEU A 49 -30.49 -19.92 -7.33
N GLU A 50 -30.24 -21.15 -7.77
CA GLU A 50 -28.96 -21.83 -7.57
C GLU A 50 -27.81 -21.07 -8.22
N SER A 51 -28.00 -20.54 -9.43
CA SER A 51 -27.00 -19.69 -10.10
C SER A 51 -26.68 -18.45 -9.27
N ARG A 52 -27.71 -17.75 -8.75
CA ARG A 52 -27.52 -16.57 -7.89
C ARG A 52 -26.79 -16.90 -6.58
N VAL A 53 -27.07 -18.06 -5.98
CA VAL A 53 -26.37 -18.51 -4.77
C VAL A 53 -24.90 -18.84 -5.09
N GLN A 54 -24.62 -19.45 -6.24
CA GLN A 54 -23.25 -19.73 -6.67
C GLN A 54 -22.48 -18.45 -6.98
N ASP A 55 -23.11 -17.47 -7.61
CA ASP A 55 -22.50 -16.16 -7.89
C ASP A 55 -22.20 -15.37 -6.61
N LEU A 56 -23.11 -15.40 -5.63
CA LEU A 56 -22.88 -14.79 -4.32
C LEU A 56 -21.75 -15.49 -3.55
N LYS A 57 -21.64 -16.82 -3.62
CA LYS A 57 -20.53 -17.56 -3.01
C LYS A 57 -19.18 -17.19 -3.64
N LYS A 58 -19.14 -17.02 -4.96
CA LYS A 58 -17.94 -16.56 -5.67
C LYS A 58 -17.56 -15.14 -5.24
N GLN A 59 -18.52 -14.22 -5.17
CA GLN A 59 -18.28 -12.85 -4.71
C GLN A 59 -17.78 -12.80 -3.26
N VAL A 60 -18.35 -13.60 -2.37
CA VAL A 60 -17.88 -13.69 -0.96
C VAL A 60 -16.47 -14.26 -0.89
N LEU A 61 -16.13 -15.26 -1.73
CA LEU A 61 -14.78 -15.81 -1.78
C LEU A 61 -13.78 -14.80 -2.35
N GLU A 62 -14.17 -14.05 -3.38
CA GLU A 62 -13.38 -12.96 -3.97
C GLU A 62 -13.13 -11.85 -2.95
N LEU A 63 -14.19 -11.37 -2.27
CA LEU A 63 -14.09 -10.40 -1.18
C LEU A 63 -13.21 -10.88 -0.03
N ASN A 64 -13.32 -12.15 0.39
CA ASN A 64 -12.45 -12.68 1.44
C ASN A 64 -10.98 -12.77 1.01
N ARG A 65 -10.70 -13.05 -0.26
CA ARG A 65 -9.33 -13.02 -0.80
C ARG A 65 -8.80 -11.61 -0.89
N ASP A 66 -9.62 -10.65 -1.32
CA ASP A 66 -9.28 -9.24 -1.35
C ASP A 66 -9.03 -8.71 0.06
N LEU A 67 -9.85 -9.10 1.04
CA LEU A 67 -9.67 -8.77 2.46
C LEU A 67 -8.39 -9.39 3.03
N PHE A 68 -8.09 -10.66 2.71
CA PHE A 68 -6.85 -11.31 3.14
C PHE A 68 -5.61 -10.64 2.55
N GLN A 69 -5.67 -10.25 1.27
CA GLN A 69 -4.59 -9.50 0.62
C GLN A 69 -4.43 -8.09 1.23
N LEU A 70 -5.53 -7.44 1.61
CA LEU A 70 -5.50 -6.17 2.36
C LEU A 70 -4.94 -6.34 3.78
N GLU A 71 -5.25 -7.44 4.45
CA GLU A 71 -4.74 -7.76 5.79
C GLU A 71 -3.23 -8.03 5.78
N GLU A 72 -2.72 -8.77 4.79
CA GLU A 72 -1.27 -9.01 4.64
C GLU A 72 -0.48 -7.71 4.43
N GLU A 73 -1.02 -6.75 3.67
CA GLU A 73 -0.45 -5.40 3.47
C GLU A 73 -0.44 -4.56 4.78
N LEU A 74 -1.39 -4.82 5.69
CA LEU A 74 -1.51 -4.13 6.98
C LEU A 74 -0.73 -4.78 8.13
N LEU A 75 -0.47 -6.10 8.06
CA LEU A 75 0.21 -6.85 9.12
C LEU A 75 1.72 -6.61 9.17
N PHE A 76 2.32 -6.18 8.05
CA PHE A 76 3.72 -5.76 7.97
C PHE A 76 3.84 -4.49 7.11
N PRO A 77 3.53 -3.30 7.65
CA PRO A 77 3.71 -2.08 6.88
C PRO A 77 5.20 -1.94 6.58
N ALA A 78 5.58 -2.18 5.33
CA ALA A 78 6.74 -1.56 4.76
C ALA A 78 6.64 -0.06 5.07
N ASN A 79 7.64 0.54 5.74
CA ASN A 79 7.58 1.91 6.21
C ASN A 79 7.06 2.86 5.10
N THR A 80 5.75 3.17 5.13
CA THR A 80 5.09 4.04 4.14
C THR A 80 5.40 5.51 4.40
N GLN A 81 6.28 5.79 5.37
CA GLN A 81 6.62 7.14 5.76
C GLN A 81 7.18 7.92 4.58
N PHE A 82 6.65 9.12 4.40
CA PHE A 82 7.03 10.06 3.39
C PHE A 82 7.17 11.43 4.03
N THR A 83 8.33 12.07 3.83
CA THR A 83 8.62 13.37 4.44
C THR A 83 9.11 14.34 3.38
N VAL A 84 8.59 15.55 3.39
CA VAL A 84 9.05 16.65 2.54
C VAL A 84 9.72 17.71 3.39
N PHE A 85 10.94 18.06 3.01
CA PHE A 85 11.73 19.12 3.59
C PHE A 85 11.87 20.28 2.61
N LEU A 86 12.10 21.47 3.16
CA LEU A 86 12.51 22.66 2.45
C LEU A 86 13.87 23.12 2.99
N SER A 87 14.81 23.32 2.08
CA SER A 87 16.03 24.08 2.31
C SER A 87 16.04 25.30 1.39
N PHE A 88 16.46 26.44 1.95
CA PHE A 88 16.43 27.72 1.26
C PHE A 88 17.72 28.48 1.56
N ASP A 89 18.58 28.57 0.55
CA ASP A 89 19.88 29.22 0.62
C ASP A 89 19.93 30.35 -0.42
N ILE A 90 19.25 31.46 -0.09
CA ILE A 90 19.00 32.59 -1.01
C ILE A 90 19.00 33.92 -0.26
N GLY A 91 19.68 34.93 -0.83
CA GLY A 91 19.78 36.28 -0.27
C GLY A 91 19.03 37.33 -1.09
N ASP A 92 19.21 37.32 -2.42
CA ASP A 92 19.08 38.53 -3.24
C ASP A 92 18.06 38.43 -4.39
N TYR A 93 17.82 37.23 -4.94
CA TYR A 93 17.01 37.10 -6.17
C TYR A 93 15.59 36.56 -5.95
N PHE A 94 15.27 36.06 -4.76
CA PHE A 94 13.93 35.58 -4.43
C PHE A 94 13.65 35.65 -2.93
N ASN A 95 12.55 36.29 -2.54
CA ASN A 95 12.03 36.25 -1.18
C ASN A 95 10.83 35.31 -1.14
N LEU A 96 10.94 34.24 -0.38
CA LEU A 96 9.89 33.24 -0.25
C LEU A 96 8.77 33.75 0.67
N ASP A 97 7.53 33.73 0.17
CA ASP A 97 6.34 34.09 0.94
C ASP A 97 5.55 32.83 1.33
N ALA A 98 5.39 31.88 0.40
CA ALA A 98 4.56 30.70 0.60
C ALA A 98 5.08 29.47 -0.13
N VAL A 99 4.86 28.30 0.46
CA VAL A 99 5.05 27.01 -0.21
C VAL A 99 3.78 26.18 -0.09
N GLN A 100 3.28 25.72 -1.23
CA GLN A 100 2.19 24.75 -1.31
C GLN A 100 2.70 23.44 -1.90
N ILE A 101 2.40 22.33 -1.24
CA ILE A 101 2.71 20.98 -1.72
C ILE A 101 1.42 20.29 -2.12
N LYS A 102 1.44 19.73 -3.33
CA LYS A 102 0.44 18.80 -3.82
C LYS A 102 1.04 17.43 -4.02
N LEU A 103 0.27 16.41 -3.70
CA LEU A 103 0.57 15.03 -3.95
C LEU A 103 -0.62 14.41 -4.70
N ASN A 104 -0.40 13.91 -5.92
CA ASN A 104 -1.44 13.40 -6.82
C ASN A 104 -2.62 14.39 -6.94
N ASP A 105 -2.32 15.64 -7.30
CA ASP A 105 -3.26 16.77 -7.40
C ASP A 105 -3.95 17.23 -6.11
N LYS A 106 -3.78 16.52 -4.99
CA LYS A 106 -4.33 16.91 -3.69
C LYS A 106 -3.36 17.79 -2.92
N VAL A 107 -3.82 18.95 -2.44
CA VAL A 107 -3.03 19.79 -1.53
C VAL A 107 -2.84 19.07 -0.20
N VAL A 108 -1.59 18.81 0.17
CA VAL A 108 -1.22 18.13 1.42
C VAL A 108 -0.55 19.06 2.44
N ALA A 109 0.06 20.16 1.99
CA ALA A 109 0.61 21.18 2.85
C ALA A 109 0.55 22.56 2.17
N ASN A 110 0.38 23.61 2.97
CA ASN A 110 0.47 25.00 2.54
C ASN A 110 0.98 25.83 3.71
N HIS A 111 2.15 26.46 3.56
CA HIS A 111 2.79 27.26 4.61
C HIS A 111 3.05 28.68 4.14
N LEU A 112 2.74 29.66 4.98
CA LEU A 112 3.08 31.07 4.81
C LEU A 112 4.23 31.40 5.74
N TYR A 113 5.26 32.03 5.19
CA TYR A 113 6.49 32.31 5.89
C TYR A 113 6.49 33.68 6.54
N THR A 114 7.00 33.72 7.77
CA THR A 114 7.39 34.95 8.44
C THR A 114 8.84 35.30 8.13
N GLU A 115 9.21 36.58 8.26
CA GLU A 115 10.59 37.03 8.08
C GLU A 115 11.58 36.28 9.00
N ARG A 116 11.16 35.94 10.22
CA ARG A 116 11.97 35.18 11.18
C ARG A 116 12.27 33.76 10.71
N GLU A 117 11.27 33.08 10.13
CA GLU A 117 11.45 31.73 9.58
C GLU A 117 12.34 31.77 8.34
N ILE A 118 12.12 32.74 7.44
CA ILE A 118 13.00 32.92 6.27
C ILE A 118 14.44 33.17 6.70
N ASN A 119 14.67 34.03 7.69
CA ASN A 119 16.01 34.27 8.23
C ASN A 119 16.63 33.04 8.90
N ALA A 120 15.84 32.11 9.42
CA ALA A 120 16.34 30.83 9.92
C ALA A 120 16.75 29.91 8.78
N LEU A 121 15.91 29.82 7.74
CA LEU A 121 16.22 29.01 6.56
C LEU A 121 17.47 29.52 5.82
N LYS A 122 17.58 30.85 5.61
CA LYS A 122 18.75 31.51 5.00
C LYS A 122 20.08 31.20 5.70
N ARG A 123 20.04 30.80 6.98
CA ARG A 123 21.22 30.41 7.76
C ARG A 123 21.54 28.91 7.66
N GLY A 124 20.99 28.23 6.66
CA GLY A 124 21.13 26.78 6.48
C GLY A 124 20.13 25.96 7.32
N GLY A 125 19.06 26.59 7.80
CA GLY A 125 17.97 25.87 8.44
C GLY A 125 17.21 25.01 7.42
N THR A 126 16.78 23.82 7.86
CA THR A 126 15.90 22.95 7.09
C THR A 126 14.57 22.83 7.81
N GLN A 127 13.46 23.03 7.09
CA GLN A 127 12.12 22.86 7.64
C GLN A 127 11.46 21.60 7.08
N ARG A 128 10.79 20.84 7.95
CA ARG A 128 9.88 19.78 7.54
C ARG A 128 8.52 20.38 7.19
N LEU A 129 8.14 20.34 5.91
CA LEU A 129 6.88 20.86 5.41
C LEU A 129 5.73 19.86 5.50
N TYR A 130 6.04 18.57 5.31
CA TYR A 130 5.04 17.51 5.34
C TYR A 130 5.66 16.24 5.93
N LEU A 131 4.88 15.54 6.76
CA LEU A 131 5.17 14.20 7.25
C LEU A 131 3.87 13.42 7.17
N GLY A 132 3.88 12.30 6.45
CA GLY A 132 2.71 11.45 6.32
C GLY A 132 3.07 10.11 5.73
N ASN A 133 2.04 9.37 5.31
CA ASN A 133 2.21 8.08 4.66
C ASN A 133 1.91 8.20 3.16
N LEU A 134 2.69 7.48 2.36
CA LEU A 134 2.55 7.33 0.92
C LEU A 134 2.49 5.84 0.59
N ARG A 135 1.45 5.42 -0.13
CA ARG A 135 1.31 4.02 -0.55
C ARG A 135 2.46 3.62 -1.47
N SER A 136 2.72 2.33 -1.58
CA SER A 136 3.67 1.84 -2.58
C SER A 136 3.14 2.12 -3.99
N GLY A 137 4.03 2.51 -4.91
CA GLY A 137 3.67 2.79 -6.30
C GLY A 137 4.14 4.16 -6.81
N GLU A 138 3.59 4.56 -7.95
CA GLU A 138 3.92 5.82 -8.62
C GLU A 138 3.06 6.97 -8.07
N HIS A 139 3.71 8.08 -7.75
CA HIS A 139 3.07 9.27 -7.23
C HIS A 139 3.65 10.54 -7.85
N GLU A 140 2.85 11.59 -7.96
CA GLU A 140 3.33 12.88 -8.43
C GLU A 140 3.37 13.87 -7.26
N LEU A 141 4.54 14.45 -7.02
CA LEU A 141 4.72 15.54 -6.09
C LEU A 141 4.89 16.83 -6.87
N VAL A 142 4.08 17.84 -6.56
CA VAL A 142 4.17 19.18 -7.13
C VAL A 142 4.32 20.20 -6.01
N ALA A 143 5.40 20.97 -6.05
CA ALA A 143 5.65 22.07 -5.13
C ALA A 143 5.48 23.41 -5.85
N PHE A 144 4.67 24.29 -5.28
CA PHE A 144 4.49 25.67 -5.72
C PHE A 144 5.14 26.62 -4.72
N PHE A 145 6.12 27.38 -5.20
CA PHE A 145 6.81 28.42 -4.46
C PHE A 145 6.26 29.76 -4.90
N THR A 146 5.76 30.56 -3.96
CA THR A 146 5.27 31.91 -4.20
C THR A 146 6.11 32.89 -3.40
N GLY A 147 6.43 34.03 -3.98
CA GLY A 147 7.31 35.01 -3.37
C GLY A 147 7.47 36.26 -4.20
N LYS A 148 8.46 37.07 -3.84
CA LYS A 148 8.87 38.26 -4.58
C LYS A 148 10.21 38.03 -5.27
N GLY A 149 10.26 38.27 -6.57
CA GLY A 149 11.50 38.25 -7.35
C GLY A 149 12.27 39.58 -7.26
N PRO A 150 13.34 39.74 -8.05
CA PRO A 150 14.11 40.97 -8.08
C PRO A 150 13.21 42.15 -8.50
N LYS A 151 13.39 43.30 -7.86
CA LYS A 151 12.57 44.52 -8.06
C LYS A 151 11.11 44.41 -7.58
N GLY A 152 10.82 43.47 -6.66
CA GLY A 152 9.52 43.39 -5.96
C GLY A 152 8.36 42.84 -6.78
N ARG A 153 8.64 42.22 -7.94
CA ARG A 153 7.59 41.58 -8.76
C ARG A 153 7.11 40.29 -8.11
N ASP A 154 5.82 40.02 -8.23
CA ASP A 154 5.27 38.72 -7.87
C ASP A 154 5.93 37.61 -8.67
N TYR A 155 6.35 36.57 -7.99
CA TYR A 155 7.04 35.43 -8.57
C TYR A 155 6.40 34.14 -8.05
N ARG A 156 5.97 33.28 -8.99
CA ARG A 156 5.42 31.97 -8.67
C ARG A 156 6.06 30.93 -9.56
N ARG A 157 6.59 29.86 -8.96
CA ARG A 157 7.22 28.75 -9.67
C ARG A 157 6.67 27.42 -9.17
N GLY A 158 6.30 26.56 -10.12
CA GLY A 158 6.03 25.15 -9.85
C GLY A 158 7.26 24.29 -10.18
N SER A 159 7.50 23.27 -9.36
CA SER A 159 8.41 22.16 -9.67
C SER A 159 7.70 20.84 -9.37
N SER A 160 7.85 19.87 -10.25
CA SER A 160 7.15 18.58 -10.17
C SER A 160 8.12 17.42 -10.34
N ILE A 161 7.89 16.33 -9.61
CA ILE A 161 8.64 15.09 -9.76
C ILE A 161 7.70 13.89 -9.66
N LYS A 162 7.99 12.85 -10.44
CA LYS A 162 7.38 11.53 -10.26
C LYS A 162 8.21 10.73 -9.27
N LEU A 163 7.56 10.30 -8.21
CA LEU A 163 8.12 9.51 -7.13
C LEU A 163 7.69 8.06 -7.32
N LYS A 164 8.62 7.13 -7.15
CA LYS A 164 8.32 5.71 -7.06
C LYS A 164 8.53 5.28 -5.61
N LYS A 165 7.44 5.14 -4.86
CA LYS A 165 7.47 4.73 -3.45
C LYS A 165 7.63 3.22 -3.34
N GLY A 166 8.73 2.80 -2.72
CA GLY A 166 9.00 1.41 -2.34
C GLY A 166 8.61 1.12 -0.89
N SER A 167 9.30 0.16 -0.29
CA SER A 167 9.06 -0.27 1.09
C SER A 167 9.73 0.59 2.16
N GLU A 168 10.81 1.28 1.82
CA GLU A 168 11.58 2.12 2.74
C GLU A 168 10.97 3.52 2.91
N PRO A 169 11.20 4.20 4.05
CA PRO A 169 10.85 5.61 4.19
C PRO A 169 11.41 6.42 3.02
N GLN A 170 10.64 7.35 2.49
CA GLN A 170 11.12 8.20 1.41
C GLN A 170 11.11 9.67 1.83
N TYR A 171 12.17 10.36 1.47
CA TYR A 171 12.38 11.75 1.82
C TYR A 171 12.58 12.57 0.55
N VAL A 172 11.97 13.74 0.54
CA VAL A 172 12.11 14.69 -0.55
C VAL A 172 12.56 16.02 0.01
N GLU A 173 13.61 16.59 -0.56
CA GLU A 173 14.03 17.94 -0.28
C GLU A 173 13.76 18.84 -1.47
N LEU A 174 12.97 19.86 -1.18
CA LEU A 174 12.78 21.02 -2.01
C LEU A 174 13.93 21.98 -1.70
N GLN A 175 14.88 22.08 -2.62
CA GLN A 175 16.03 22.95 -2.47
C GLN A 175 15.85 24.18 -3.35
N ILE A 176 15.94 25.36 -2.74
CA ILE A 176 15.92 26.64 -3.45
C ILE A 176 17.29 27.31 -3.27
N THR A 177 17.95 27.60 -4.39
CA THR A 177 19.31 28.18 -4.43
C THR A 177 19.40 29.31 -5.45
N ASP A 178 20.30 30.27 -5.26
CA ASP A 178 20.54 31.32 -6.26
C ASP A 178 21.53 30.88 -7.34
N ASN A 179 21.17 31.13 -8.61
CA ASN A 179 22.11 31.02 -9.72
C ASN A 179 22.71 32.40 -10.03
N THR A 180 23.89 32.67 -9.48
CA THR A 180 24.60 33.95 -9.63
C THR A 180 24.91 34.30 -11.08
N ARG A 181 25.10 33.31 -11.97
CA ARG A 181 25.35 33.54 -13.40
C ARG A 181 24.12 34.01 -14.14
N GLN A 182 22.94 33.51 -13.76
CA GLN A 182 21.68 33.83 -14.42
C GLN A 182 20.88 34.92 -13.68
N GLN A 183 21.34 35.31 -12.48
CA GLN A 183 20.66 36.26 -11.59
C GLN A 183 19.21 35.87 -11.31
N GLN A 184 18.99 34.57 -11.11
CA GLN A 184 17.67 33.97 -10.94
C GLN A 184 17.70 32.85 -9.88
N PRO A 185 16.58 32.63 -9.18
CA PRO A 185 16.44 31.49 -8.28
C PRO A 185 16.34 30.18 -9.09
N GLU A 186 16.93 29.13 -8.54
CA GLU A 186 16.89 27.76 -9.04
C GLU A 186 16.17 26.86 -8.04
N PHE A 187 15.27 26.01 -8.55
CA PHE A 187 14.43 25.12 -7.74
C PHE A 187 14.77 23.68 -8.08
N LYS A 188 15.37 22.96 -7.14
CA LYS A 188 15.74 21.55 -7.29
C LYS A 188 14.91 20.69 -6.37
N ILE A 189 14.61 19.47 -6.82
CA ILE A 189 14.00 18.44 -6.00
C ILE A 189 14.99 17.30 -5.90
N LYS A 190 15.36 16.95 -4.66
CA LYS A 190 16.19 15.79 -4.35
C LYS A 190 15.33 14.74 -3.66
N VAL A 191 15.54 13.48 -4.01
CA VAL A 191 14.84 12.34 -3.44
C VAL A 191 15.89 11.39 -2.87
N TRP A 192 15.63 10.86 -1.68
CA TRP A 192 16.43 9.81 -1.07
C TRP A 192 15.54 8.87 -0.25
N ASP A 193 16.01 7.64 -0.07
CA ASP A 193 15.38 6.57 0.69
C ASP A 193 16.18 6.30 1.98
#